data_AF-A0A1X7URG4-F1
#
_entry.id   AF-A0A1X7URG4-F1
#
_cell.length_a   1.000
_cell.length_b   1.000
_cell.length_c   1.000
_cell.angle_alpha   90.00
_cell.angle_beta   90.00
_cell.angle_gamma   90.00
#
_symmetry.space_group_name_H-M   'P 1'
#
loop_
_entity.id
_entity.type
_entity.pdbx_description
1 polymer ?
#
loop_
_entity_poly.entity_id
_entity_poly.type
_entity_poly.pdbx_seq_one_letter_code
_entity_poly.pdbx_strand_id
1 'polypeptide(L)'
;MKWKSFKHRFVPWVAANWSTRLVRSVDSHSLIEKQFEALSQLKPQLETLSLILKPLTPLAFKSNLSDTNQLKYQTLCSSAVKSLFDINNFTLHVSPSLQAEGLGVFVNQGRVKESQLVALYPGTIYLPLQPILLQSLHNSYILRCVDGIHIDGRHTHLSRLIYRSCAFRDVNSSSQLTSDLSWLSLQPLNPLSIGQLVNNQSREIQPNVEYIELDVPGSMVDEYGYLLPNCCYGPRLDAKDASRRVVALMATRDITQGEEIYSSYFTIATK
;
A
#
# COMPACT_ATOMS: atom_id res chain seq x y z
N MET A 1 -6.83 20.84 16.39
CA MET A 1 -7.43 20.23 15.18
C MET A 1 -7.85 21.34 14.22
N LYS A 2 -7.24 21.49 13.04
CA LYS A 2 -7.56 22.60 12.10
C LYS A 2 -8.66 22.17 11.12
N TRP A 3 -9.86 22.76 11.23
CA TRP A 3 -11.03 22.48 10.36
C TRP A 3 -10.69 22.43 8.85
N LYS A 4 -9.76 23.28 8.39
CA LYS A 4 -9.31 23.33 6.99
C LYS A 4 -8.79 21.99 6.45
N SER A 5 -8.09 21.18 7.26
CA SER A 5 -7.57 19.87 6.84
C SER A 5 -8.63 18.76 6.86
N PHE A 6 -9.75 18.99 7.56
CA PHE A 6 -10.75 17.96 7.87
C PHE A 6 -12.01 18.07 7.01
N LYS A 7 -12.39 19.28 6.62
CA LYS A 7 -13.64 19.57 5.92
C LYS A 7 -13.87 18.72 4.67
N HIS A 8 -12.80 18.37 3.94
CA HIS A 8 -12.86 17.53 2.74
C HIS A 8 -13.21 16.05 2.98
N ARG A 9 -13.26 15.61 4.25
CA ARG A 9 -13.61 14.25 4.68
C ARG A 9 -15.01 14.16 5.31
N PHE A 10 -15.68 15.30 5.50
CA PHE A 10 -17.02 15.39 6.04
C PHE A 10 -18.04 15.50 4.90
N VAL A 11 -18.83 14.44 4.68
CA VAL A 11 -19.73 14.29 3.52
C VAL A 11 -20.65 15.50 3.31
N PRO A 12 -21.29 16.10 4.34
CA PRO A 12 -22.11 17.30 4.14
C PRO A 12 -21.33 18.51 3.63
N TRP A 13 -20.09 18.73 4.09
CA TRP A 13 -19.25 19.82 3.59
C TRP A 13 -18.79 19.58 2.16
N VAL A 14 -18.46 18.33 1.81
CA VAL A 14 -18.12 17.93 0.44
C VAL A 14 -19.30 18.17 -0.51
N ALA A 15 -20.52 17.77 -0.13
CA ALA A 15 -21.72 18.00 -0.90
C ALA A 15 -21.98 19.49 -1.12
N ALA A 16 -21.81 20.31 -0.09
CA ALA A 16 -22.00 21.76 -0.16
C ALA A 16 -20.95 22.52 -1.01
N ASN A 17 -19.79 21.90 -1.30
CA ASN A 17 -18.67 22.57 -1.99
C ASN A 17 -18.24 21.86 -3.28
N TRP A 18 -19.14 21.06 -3.86
CA TRP A 18 -18.86 20.18 -5.01
C TRP A 18 -18.26 20.92 -6.22
N SER A 19 -18.72 22.15 -6.49
CA SER A 19 -18.30 22.97 -7.64
C SER A 19 -16.89 23.59 -7.53
N THR A 20 -16.24 23.51 -6.37
CA THR A 20 -14.95 24.20 -6.10
C THR A 20 -13.73 23.27 -6.07
N ARG A 21 -13.90 22.00 -6.46
CA ARG A 21 -12.77 21.06 -6.51
C ARG A 21 -11.84 21.44 -7.66
N LEU A 22 -10.66 21.95 -7.30
CA LEU A 22 -9.53 22.09 -8.22
C LEU A 22 -9.11 20.70 -8.68
N VAL A 23 -9.45 20.38 -9.93
CA VAL A 23 -8.93 19.20 -10.63
C VAL A 23 -7.45 19.46 -10.88
N ARG A 24 -6.59 18.61 -10.34
CA ARG A 24 -5.16 18.66 -10.63
C ARG A 24 -4.98 18.24 -12.09
N SER A 25 -4.50 19.14 -12.94
CA SER A 25 -4.04 18.75 -14.28
C SER A 25 -2.68 18.09 -14.13
N VAL A 26 -2.63 16.78 -14.35
CA VAL A 26 -1.37 16.05 -14.48
C VAL A 26 -1.24 15.66 -15.95
N ASP A 27 -0.02 15.78 -16.49
CA ASP A 27 0.26 15.33 -17.84
C ASP A 27 -0.07 13.84 -17.97
N SER A 28 -1.03 13.52 -18.85
CA SER A 28 -1.67 12.21 -18.87
C SER A 28 -0.80 11.14 -19.51
N HIS A 29 0.10 11.51 -20.42
CA HIS A 29 0.95 10.55 -21.14
C HIS A 29 2.03 9.96 -20.23
N SER A 30 2.78 10.82 -19.54
CA SER A 30 3.82 10.40 -18.60
C SER A 30 3.27 9.58 -17.42
N LEU A 31 2.02 9.83 -17.00
CA LEU A 31 1.36 9.00 -16.00
C LEU A 31 1.08 7.57 -16.51
N ILE A 32 0.54 7.42 -17.71
CA ILE A 32 0.21 6.11 -18.28
C ILE A 32 1.47 5.26 -18.42
N GLU A 33 2.59 5.85 -18.86
CA GLU A 33 3.88 5.17 -18.97
C GLU A 33 4.36 4.66 -17.60
N LYS A 34 4.35 5.50 -16.56
CA LYS A 34 4.72 5.10 -15.20
C LYS A 34 3.80 4.04 -14.61
N GLN A 35 2.50 4.11 -14.91
CA GLN A 35 1.53 3.10 -14.48
C GLN A 35 1.82 1.75 -15.14
N PHE A 36 2.07 1.75 -16.44
CA PHE A 36 2.42 0.55 -17.20
C PHE A 36 3.75 -0.06 -16.69
N GLU A 37 4.76 0.78 -16.47
CA GLU A 37 6.06 0.36 -15.94
C GLU A 37 5.91 -0.28 -14.55
N ALA A 38 5.21 0.37 -13.62
CA ALA A 38 5.00 -0.19 -12.29
C ALA A 38 4.21 -1.51 -12.32
N LEU A 39 3.18 -1.64 -13.17
CA LEU A 39 2.44 -2.89 -13.34
C LEU A 39 3.31 -4.01 -13.94
N SER A 40 4.17 -3.67 -14.90
CA SER A 40 5.09 -4.63 -15.55
C SER A 40 6.11 -5.20 -14.56
N GLN A 41 6.53 -4.42 -13.56
CA GLN A 41 7.43 -4.87 -12.48
C GLN A 41 6.68 -5.61 -11.37
N LEU A 42 5.46 -5.18 -11.04
CA LEU A 42 4.65 -5.80 -9.99
C LEU A 42 4.28 -7.25 -10.30
N LYS A 43 3.90 -7.55 -11.54
CA LYS A 43 3.42 -8.90 -11.91
C LYS A 43 4.47 -10.01 -11.64
N PRO A 44 5.73 -9.93 -12.12
CA PRO A 44 6.76 -10.93 -11.81
C PRO A 44 7.06 -11.07 -10.31
N GLN A 45 6.95 -9.98 -9.54
CA GLN A 45 7.13 -10.02 -8.09
C GLN A 45 6.01 -10.81 -7.42
N LEU A 46 4.75 -10.59 -7.82
CA LEU A 46 3.60 -11.35 -7.32
C LEU A 46 3.68 -12.83 -7.73
N GLU A 47 4.07 -13.13 -8.97
CA GLU A 47 4.30 -14.49 -9.46
C GLU A 47 5.33 -15.21 -8.60
N THR A 48 6.49 -14.59 -8.38
CA THR A 48 7.58 -15.14 -7.56
C THR A 48 7.13 -15.41 -6.13
N LEU A 49 6.45 -14.45 -5.50
CA LEU A 49 5.89 -14.61 -4.15
C LEU A 49 4.81 -15.69 -4.09
N SER A 50 4.00 -15.84 -5.15
CA SER A 50 2.93 -16.83 -5.20
C SER A 50 3.48 -18.26 -5.11
N LEU A 51 4.61 -18.55 -5.76
CA LEU A 51 5.25 -19.87 -5.72
C LEU A 51 5.66 -20.28 -4.30
N ILE A 52 5.99 -19.30 -3.46
CA ILE A 52 6.47 -19.52 -2.09
C ILE A 52 5.31 -19.55 -1.08
N LEU A 53 4.32 -18.68 -1.27
CA LEU A 53 3.29 -18.36 -0.27
C LEU A 53 1.94 -19.05 -0.50
N LYS A 54 1.64 -19.50 -1.73
CA LYS A 54 0.39 -20.21 -2.08
C LYS A 54 0.08 -21.44 -1.22
N PRO A 55 1.06 -22.21 -0.69
CA PRO A 55 0.76 -23.40 0.12
C PRO A 55 0.07 -23.14 1.47
N LEU A 56 -0.09 -21.89 1.96
CA LEU A 56 -0.44 -21.63 3.38
C LEU A 56 -1.50 -20.55 3.62
N THR A 57 -2.17 -20.04 2.59
CA THR A 57 -3.08 -18.89 2.66
C THR A 57 -4.26 -19.00 3.64
N PRO A 58 -4.77 -20.18 4.05
CA PRO A 58 -5.81 -20.24 5.10
C PRO A 58 -5.27 -20.33 6.54
N LEU A 59 -4.00 -20.72 6.76
CA LEU A 59 -3.51 -21.19 8.06
C LEU A 59 -2.86 -20.11 8.94
N ALA A 60 -2.35 -19.01 8.36
CA ALA A 60 -1.52 -18.06 9.10
C ALA A 60 -2.29 -17.02 9.95
N PHE A 61 -3.60 -16.83 9.73
CA PHE A 61 -4.34 -15.69 10.30
C PHE A 61 -5.45 -16.03 11.31
N LYS A 62 -5.67 -17.31 11.60
CA LYS A 62 -6.49 -17.73 12.76
C LYS A 62 -5.62 -17.58 14.01
N SER A 63 -5.97 -16.58 14.81
CA SER A 63 -5.28 -16.14 16.02
C SER A 63 -4.98 -17.29 17.00
N ASN A 64 -3.73 -17.28 17.48
CA ASN A 64 -3.02 -18.18 18.41
C ASN A 64 -1.95 -19.00 17.66
N LEU A 65 -0.93 -18.30 17.16
CA LEU A 65 0.26 -18.93 16.60
C LEU A 65 1.01 -19.62 17.74
N SER A 66 1.00 -20.96 17.77
CA SER A 66 1.97 -21.73 18.53
C SER A 66 3.40 -21.37 18.08
N ASP A 67 4.41 -21.64 18.92
CA ASP A 67 5.83 -21.38 18.59
C ASP A 67 6.24 -21.99 17.24
N THR A 68 5.70 -23.17 16.92
CA THR A 68 5.88 -23.85 15.63
C THR A 68 5.34 -23.08 14.43
N ASN A 69 4.25 -22.32 14.60
CA ASN A 69 3.70 -21.49 13.54
C ASN A 69 4.49 -20.17 13.38
N GLN A 70 5.08 -19.65 14.46
CA GLN A 70 5.95 -18.48 14.40
C GLN A 70 7.25 -18.77 13.63
N LEU A 71 7.91 -19.91 13.89
CA LEU A 71 9.12 -20.29 13.16
C LEU A 71 8.84 -20.51 11.65
N LYS A 72 7.71 -21.15 11.34
CA LYS A 72 7.23 -21.30 9.95
C LYS A 72 7.02 -19.94 9.29
N TYR A 73 6.35 -19.01 9.97
CA TYR A 73 6.14 -17.65 9.47
C TYR A 73 7.45 -16.94 9.17
N GLN A 74 8.41 -16.96 10.10
CA GLN A 74 9.73 -16.35 9.93
C GLN A 74 10.52 -16.94 8.74
N THR A 75 10.44 -18.26 8.57
CA THR A 75 11.07 -18.98 7.45
C THR A 75 10.49 -18.53 6.12
N LEU A 76 9.16 -18.33 6.06
CA LEU A 76 8.47 -17.84 4.87
C LEU A 76 8.83 -16.39 4.56
N CYS A 77 8.83 -15.50 5.56
CA CYS A 77 9.27 -14.12 5.37
C CYS A 77 10.69 -14.08 4.81
N SER A 78 11.60 -14.88 5.36
CA SER A 78 12.99 -14.97 4.90
C SER A 78 13.08 -15.47 3.46
N SER A 79 12.28 -16.47 3.10
CA SER A 79 12.21 -17.03 1.73
C SER A 79 11.64 -16.02 0.73
N ALA A 80 10.59 -15.29 1.12
CA ALA A 80 9.97 -14.24 0.32
C ALA A 80 10.94 -13.07 0.07
N VAL A 81 11.62 -12.60 1.12
CA VAL A 81 12.66 -11.56 1.01
C VAL A 81 13.79 -11.99 0.09
N LYS A 82 14.30 -13.23 0.25
CA LYS A 82 15.36 -13.77 -0.61
C LYS A 82 14.93 -13.83 -2.08
N SER A 83 13.74 -14.35 -2.35
CA SER A 83 13.29 -14.52 -3.73
C SER A 83 12.97 -13.19 -4.42
N LEU A 84 12.48 -12.19 -3.67
CA LEU A 84 12.38 -10.83 -4.18
C LEU A 84 13.76 -10.19 -4.41
N PHE A 85 14.75 -10.46 -3.56
CA PHE A 85 16.11 -9.98 -3.80
C PHE A 85 16.68 -10.52 -5.10
N ASP A 86 16.46 -11.79 -5.42
CA ASP A 86 16.98 -12.42 -6.64
C ASP A 86 16.44 -11.74 -7.93
N ILE A 87 15.22 -11.19 -7.90
CA ILE A 87 14.62 -10.48 -9.04
C ILE A 87 14.81 -8.95 -9.00
N ASN A 88 14.80 -8.35 -7.80
CA ASN A 88 14.84 -6.90 -7.64
C ASN A 88 16.26 -6.37 -7.42
N ASN A 89 17.19 -7.23 -7.00
CA ASN A 89 18.55 -6.88 -6.58
C ASN A 89 18.58 -5.88 -5.40
N PHE A 90 17.52 -5.85 -4.58
CA PHE A 90 17.49 -5.12 -3.31
C PHE A 90 16.54 -5.77 -2.29
N THR A 91 16.76 -5.46 -1.01
CA THR A 91 15.79 -5.75 0.07
C THR A 91 15.54 -4.49 0.90
N LEU A 92 14.38 -4.44 1.54
CA LEU A 92 14.00 -3.36 2.44
C LEU A 92 13.94 -3.84 3.88
N HIS A 93 14.15 -2.92 4.82
CA HIS A 93 13.86 -3.16 6.23
C HIS A 93 13.25 -1.92 6.87
N VAL A 94 12.51 -2.15 7.95
CA VAL A 94 11.91 -1.10 8.78
C VAL A 94 12.79 -0.89 10.01
N SER A 95 13.14 0.36 10.29
CA SER A 95 13.99 0.75 11.41
C SER A 95 13.53 2.12 11.95
N PRO A 96 13.96 2.59 13.14
CA PRO A 96 13.74 3.98 13.52
C PRO A 96 14.26 4.94 12.44
N SER A 97 13.45 5.95 12.11
CA SER A 97 13.82 6.95 11.10
C SER A 97 15.01 7.79 11.58
N LEU A 98 15.85 8.23 10.64
CA LEU A 98 16.99 9.09 10.96
C LEU A 98 16.56 10.53 11.24
N GLN A 99 15.43 10.97 10.68
CA GLN A 99 15.04 12.39 10.65
C GLN A 99 13.57 12.65 10.98
N ALA A 100 12.72 11.62 11.00
CA ALA A 100 11.34 11.73 11.45
C ALA A 100 11.14 11.05 12.80
N GLU A 101 10.11 11.46 13.53
CA GLU A 101 9.69 10.71 14.72
C GLU A 101 9.02 9.39 14.29
N GLY A 102 9.53 8.27 14.80
CA GLY A 102 8.96 6.94 14.57
C GLY A 102 9.82 6.07 13.67
N LEU A 103 9.16 5.32 12.77
CA LEU A 103 9.80 4.35 11.89
C LEU A 103 10.06 4.95 10.51
N GLY A 104 11.02 4.37 9.80
CA GLY A 104 11.32 4.63 8.40
C GLY A 104 11.61 3.31 7.66
N VAL A 105 11.69 3.40 6.34
CA VAL A 105 12.01 2.26 5.46
C VAL A 105 13.34 2.52 4.79
N PHE A 106 14.21 1.51 4.80
CA PHE A 106 15.59 1.63 4.36
C PHE A 106 15.96 0.52 3.40
N VAL A 107 16.84 0.81 2.44
CA VAL A 107 17.46 -0.22 1.60
C VAL A 107 18.43 -1.02 2.48
N ASN A 108 18.10 -2.29 2.74
CA ASN A 108 18.88 -3.16 3.61
C ASN A 108 20.09 -3.78 2.89
N GLN A 109 19.87 -4.29 1.68
CA GLN A 109 20.89 -4.90 0.82
C GLN A 109 20.64 -4.51 -0.62
N GLY A 110 21.70 -4.47 -1.43
CA GLY A 110 21.61 -4.20 -2.86
C GLY A 110 21.40 -2.72 -3.18
N ARG A 111 20.76 -2.43 -4.32
CA ARG A 111 20.53 -1.07 -4.82
C ARG A 111 19.22 -1.01 -5.58
N VAL A 112 18.41 0.00 -5.27
CA VAL A 112 17.21 0.33 -6.04
C VAL A 112 17.63 1.22 -7.20
N LYS A 113 17.22 0.90 -8.42
CA LYS A 113 17.45 1.73 -9.60
C LYS A 113 16.36 2.77 -9.77
N GLU A 114 16.67 3.86 -10.47
CA GLU A 114 15.64 4.80 -10.97
C GLU A 114 14.52 4.05 -11.72
N SER A 115 13.29 4.50 -11.54
CA SER A 115 12.06 3.88 -12.05
C SER A 115 11.80 2.45 -11.57
N GLN A 116 12.45 1.98 -10.50
CA GLN A 116 12.18 0.67 -9.95
C GLN A 116 11.05 0.71 -8.89
N LEU A 117 10.18 -0.30 -8.91
CA LEU A 117 9.14 -0.51 -7.91
C LEU A 117 9.76 -0.88 -6.56
N VAL A 118 9.54 -0.03 -5.57
CA VAL A 118 10.14 -0.12 -4.23
C VAL A 118 9.19 -0.78 -3.25
N ALA A 119 7.96 -0.29 -3.16
CA ALA A 119 6.98 -0.73 -2.18
C ALA A 119 5.54 -0.49 -2.66
N LEU A 120 4.59 -1.09 -1.96
CA LEU A 120 3.15 -0.87 -2.10
C LEU A 120 2.61 -0.18 -0.85
N TYR A 121 1.75 0.81 -1.04
CA TYR A 121 1.02 1.47 0.03
C TYR A 121 -0.22 0.63 0.38
N PRO A 122 -0.25 -0.06 1.53
CA PRO A 122 -1.34 -0.92 1.91
C PRO A 122 -2.52 -0.11 2.43
N GLY A 123 -3.68 -0.76 2.54
CA GLY A 123 -4.80 -0.20 3.29
C GLY A 123 -6.19 -0.49 2.73
N THR A 124 -7.20 -0.07 3.50
CA THR A 124 -8.59 -0.15 3.06
C THR A 124 -8.89 0.98 2.08
N ILE A 125 -9.45 0.63 0.92
CA ILE A 125 -9.84 1.54 -0.15
C ILE A 125 -11.26 2.04 0.12
N TYR A 126 -11.41 3.35 0.19
CA TYR A 126 -12.70 4.05 0.27
C TYR A 126 -12.94 4.80 -1.03
N LEU A 127 -14.00 4.42 -1.74
CA LEU A 127 -14.47 5.16 -2.90
C LEU A 127 -14.97 6.55 -2.49
N PRO A 128 -15.07 7.51 -3.43
CA PRO A 128 -15.67 8.79 -3.15
C PRO A 128 -17.02 8.65 -2.44
N LEU A 129 -17.23 9.47 -1.41
CA LEU A 129 -18.45 9.52 -0.57
C LEU A 129 -18.66 8.34 0.40
N GLN A 130 -17.80 7.30 0.37
CA GLN A 130 -17.85 6.25 1.39
C GLN A 130 -17.44 6.80 2.78
N PRO A 131 -17.98 6.23 3.86
CA PRO A 131 -17.75 6.74 5.21
C PRO A 131 -16.31 6.48 5.67
N ILE A 132 -15.49 7.54 5.66
CA ILE A 132 -14.10 7.52 6.16
C ILE A 132 -13.88 8.33 7.45
N LEU A 133 -14.91 9.03 7.93
CA LEU A 133 -14.77 10.08 8.93
C LEU A 133 -14.07 9.61 10.20
N LEU A 134 -14.59 8.55 10.85
CA LEU A 134 -14.16 8.12 12.18
C LEU A 134 -12.72 7.60 12.19
N GLN A 135 -12.39 6.73 11.24
CA GLN A 135 -11.05 6.15 11.05
C GLN A 135 -10.02 7.17 10.55
N SER A 136 -10.47 8.29 9.97
CA SER A 136 -9.58 9.37 9.53
C SER A 136 -9.16 10.34 10.63
N LEU A 137 -9.82 10.30 11.80
CA LEU A 137 -9.50 11.17 12.93
C LEU A 137 -8.12 10.84 13.49
N HIS A 138 -7.25 11.86 13.55
CA HIS A 138 -5.85 11.71 13.97
C HIS A 138 -5.11 10.59 13.23
N ASN A 139 -5.44 10.36 11.96
CA ASN A 139 -4.82 9.33 11.12
C ASN A 139 -4.01 9.98 9.99
N SER A 140 -2.68 9.92 10.13
CA SER A 140 -1.71 10.38 9.13
C SER A 140 -1.51 9.39 7.99
N TYR A 141 -1.96 8.14 8.14
CA TYR A 141 -1.84 7.07 7.13
C TYR A 141 -3.01 7.07 6.12
N ILE A 142 -3.78 8.15 6.05
CA ILE A 142 -4.82 8.32 5.04
C ILE A 142 -4.17 8.93 3.80
N LEU A 143 -3.99 8.11 2.77
CA LEU A 143 -3.58 8.56 1.44
C LEU A 143 -4.81 8.95 0.63
N ARG A 144 -4.79 10.11 -0.03
CA ARG A 144 -5.85 10.56 -0.92
C ARG A 144 -5.34 10.56 -2.35
N CYS A 145 -5.95 9.73 -3.19
CA CYS A 145 -5.70 9.65 -4.62
C CYS A 145 -6.25 10.88 -5.36
N VAL A 146 -5.76 11.11 -6.59
CA VAL A 146 -6.15 12.24 -7.44
C VAL A 146 -7.66 12.23 -7.74
N ASP A 147 -8.24 11.05 -7.96
CA ASP A 147 -9.67 10.85 -8.23
C ASP A 147 -10.57 10.96 -6.97
N GLY A 148 -9.98 11.18 -5.80
CA GLY A 148 -10.71 11.30 -4.54
C GLY A 148 -10.99 9.98 -3.84
N ILE A 149 -10.45 8.86 -4.33
CA ILE A 149 -10.31 7.63 -3.54
C ILE A 149 -9.40 7.91 -2.34
N HIS A 150 -9.69 7.26 -1.22
CA HIS A 150 -8.83 7.29 -0.04
C HIS A 150 -8.36 5.88 0.31
N ILE A 151 -7.11 5.74 0.74
CA ILE A 151 -6.52 4.50 1.23
C ILE A 151 -6.11 4.69 2.69
N ASP A 152 -6.65 3.87 3.58
CA ASP A 152 -6.30 3.87 5.01
C ASP A 152 -5.24 2.82 5.32
N GLY A 153 -3.98 3.25 5.38
CA GLY A 153 -2.82 2.41 5.64
C GLY A 153 -2.48 2.25 7.13
N ARG A 154 -3.35 2.64 8.06
CA ARG A 154 -3.06 2.46 9.50
C ARG A 154 -3.25 0.99 9.91
N HIS A 155 -2.17 0.37 10.38
CA HIS A 155 -2.13 -1.05 10.77
C HIS A 155 -2.66 -1.35 12.20
N THR A 156 -3.09 -0.31 12.94
CA THR A 156 -3.56 -0.38 14.33
C THR A 156 -5.00 0.12 14.50
N HIS A 157 -5.56 -0.08 15.70
CA HIS A 157 -6.86 0.45 16.14
C HIS A 157 -8.03 0.15 15.17
N LEU A 158 -8.93 1.11 14.98
CA LEU A 158 -10.14 0.98 14.18
C LEU A 158 -9.83 0.63 12.72
N SER A 159 -8.80 1.23 12.13
CA SER A 159 -8.36 0.95 10.75
C SER A 159 -8.00 -0.53 10.56
N ARG A 160 -7.27 -1.11 11.52
CA ARG A 160 -6.97 -2.56 11.54
C ARG A 160 -8.24 -3.41 11.57
N LEU A 161 -9.20 -3.06 12.42
CA LEU A 161 -10.45 -3.81 12.55
C LEU A 161 -11.27 -3.76 11.26
N ILE A 162 -11.37 -2.57 10.65
CA ILE A 162 -12.08 -2.37 9.38
C ILE A 162 -11.40 -3.18 8.27
N TYR A 163 -10.07 -3.08 8.14
CA TYR A 163 -9.34 -3.84 7.11
C TYR A 163 -9.56 -5.34 7.25
N ARG A 164 -9.44 -5.89 8.47
CA ARG A 164 -9.72 -7.31 8.73
C ARG A 164 -11.13 -7.68 8.35
N SER A 165 -12.12 -6.88 8.75
CA SER A 165 -13.53 -7.13 8.42
C SER A 165 -13.75 -7.17 6.91
N CYS A 166 -13.20 -6.23 6.16
CA CYS A 166 -13.33 -6.19 4.70
C CYS A 166 -12.61 -7.37 4.04
N ALA A 167 -11.37 -7.68 4.47
CA ALA A 167 -10.60 -8.80 3.92
C ALA A 167 -11.25 -10.17 4.18
N PHE A 168 -11.92 -10.36 5.33
CA PHE A 168 -12.66 -11.61 5.63
C PHE A 168 -14.05 -11.65 4.98
N ARG A 169 -14.65 -10.50 4.65
CA ARG A 169 -15.87 -10.46 3.82
C ARG A 169 -15.57 -10.92 2.41
N ASP A 170 -14.46 -10.44 1.85
CA ASP A 170 -14.06 -10.68 0.48
C ASP A 170 -13.21 -11.97 0.41
N VAL A 171 -13.87 -13.12 0.53
CA VAL A 171 -13.28 -14.44 0.26
C VAL A 171 -13.71 -14.93 -1.13
N ASN A 172 -12.80 -15.58 -1.85
CA ASN A 172 -13.14 -16.17 -3.15
C ASN A 172 -13.92 -17.50 -2.98
N SER A 173 -14.37 -18.09 -4.09
CA SER A 173 -15.10 -19.36 -4.11
C SER A 173 -14.35 -20.53 -3.46
N SER A 174 -13.01 -20.44 -3.36
CA SER A 174 -12.16 -21.43 -2.70
C SER A 174 -11.92 -21.13 -1.21
N SER A 175 -12.69 -20.22 -0.61
CA SER A 175 -12.53 -19.74 0.77
C SER A 175 -11.13 -19.14 1.06
N GLN A 176 -10.44 -18.70 0.02
CA GLN A 176 -9.15 -18.02 0.14
C GLN A 176 -9.40 -16.52 0.28
N LEU A 177 -8.62 -15.89 1.15
CA LEU A 177 -8.60 -14.44 1.29
C LEU A 177 -8.24 -13.79 -0.03
N THR A 178 -8.93 -12.69 -0.36
CA THR A 178 -8.62 -11.92 -1.56
C THR A 178 -7.71 -10.74 -1.29
N SER A 179 -7.13 -10.61 -0.09
CA SER A 179 -6.24 -9.50 0.33
C SER A 179 -5.21 -10.00 1.34
N ASP A 180 -4.01 -9.43 1.29
CA ASP A 180 -2.93 -9.72 2.24
C ASP A 180 -3.24 -9.08 3.61
N LEU A 181 -3.26 -9.89 4.68
CA LEU A 181 -3.44 -9.42 6.06
C LEU A 181 -2.11 -9.17 6.79
N SER A 182 -0.99 -9.68 6.26
CA SER A 182 0.30 -9.72 6.95
C SER A 182 0.92 -8.34 7.18
N TRP A 183 0.59 -7.36 6.33
CA TRP A 183 1.01 -5.95 6.47
C TRP A 183 0.45 -5.25 7.71
N LEU A 184 -0.58 -5.83 8.35
CA LEU A 184 -1.02 -5.36 9.65
C LEU A 184 0.05 -5.56 10.74
N SER A 185 1.15 -6.25 10.43
CA SER A 185 2.39 -6.29 11.21
C SER A 185 3.52 -5.54 10.49
N LEU A 186 4.60 -5.24 11.21
CA LEU A 186 5.80 -4.64 10.62
C LEU A 186 6.66 -5.63 9.81
N GLN A 187 6.25 -6.90 9.71
CA GLN A 187 6.96 -7.97 8.99
C GLN A 187 5.97 -8.72 8.07
N PRO A 188 5.50 -8.08 6.99
CA PRO A 188 4.58 -8.72 6.06
C PRO A 188 5.21 -9.92 5.33
N LEU A 189 4.35 -10.86 4.91
CA LEU A 189 4.71 -11.97 4.03
C LEU A 189 5.04 -11.48 2.62
N ASN A 190 4.35 -10.45 2.12
CA ASN A 190 4.77 -9.69 0.96
C ASN A 190 5.68 -8.54 1.43
N PRO A 191 7.01 -8.61 1.22
CA PRO A 191 7.94 -7.59 1.71
C PRO A 191 7.72 -6.19 1.13
N LEU A 192 6.97 -6.06 0.03
CA LEU A 192 6.65 -4.78 -0.58
C LEU A 192 5.55 -4.03 0.19
N SER A 193 4.76 -4.70 1.04
CA SER A 193 3.59 -4.13 1.73
C SER A 193 3.94 -3.23 2.94
N ILE A 194 4.89 -2.32 2.76
CA ILE A 194 5.43 -1.42 3.80
C ILE A 194 5.42 0.06 3.41
N GLY A 195 4.81 0.43 2.28
CA GLY A 195 4.83 1.81 1.75
C GLY A 195 4.18 2.86 2.66
N GLN A 196 3.31 2.45 3.59
CA GLN A 196 2.72 3.32 4.62
C GLN A 196 3.74 3.82 5.65
N LEU A 197 4.89 3.16 5.79
CA LEU A 197 5.96 3.50 6.73
C LEU A 197 7.03 4.40 6.10
N VAL A 198 6.94 4.67 4.80
CA VAL A 198 7.82 5.62 4.11
C VAL A 198 7.47 7.02 4.57
N ASN A 199 8.48 7.72 5.11
CA ASN A 199 8.33 9.10 5.57
C ASN A 199 8.25 10.07 4.38
N ASN A 200 7.70 11.25 4.65
CA ASN A 200 7.66 12.31 3.65
C ASN A 200 8.97 13.09 3.64
N GLN A 201 9.29 13.69 2.49
CA GLN A 201 10.36 14.68 2.38
C GLN A 201 10.24 15.78 3.44
N SER A 202 11.38 16.35 3.81
CA SER A 202 11.48 17.54 4.65
C SER A 202 12.07 18.71 3.85
N ARG A 203 12.38 19.83 4.50
CA ARG A 203 13.12 20.91 3.83
C ARG A 203 14.56 20.52 3.51
N GLU A 204 15.12 19.62 4.30
CA GLU A 204 16.53 19.20 4.26
C GLU A 204 16.71 17.90 3.48
N ILE A 205 15.64 17.09 3.39
CA ILE A 205 15.67 15.78 2.74
C ILE A 205 14.84 15.81 1.47
N GLN A 206 15.49 15.51 0.35
CA GLN A 206 14.81 15.32 -0.92
C GLN A 206 14.12 13.96 -0.98
N PRO A 207 12.95 13.87 -1.63
CA PRO A 207 12.31 12.60 -1.90
C PRO A 207 13.18 11.77 -2.85
N ASN A 208 13.14 10.45 -2.70
CA ASN A 208 13.77 9.50 -3.60
C ASN A 208 12.76 8.48 -4.15
N VAL A 209 11.50 8.57 -3.75
CA VAL A 209 10.38 7.83 -4.34
C VAL A 209 9.17 8.74 -4.59
N GLU A 210 8.34 8.34 -5.55
CA GLU A 210 7.05 8.96 -5.86
C GLU A 210 5.91 7.94 -5.80
N TYR A 211 4.69 8.42 -5.51
CA TYR A 211 3.49 7.58 -5.51
C TYR A 211 2.92 7.46 -6.92
N ILE A 212 2.72 6.23 -7.39
CA ILE A 212 2.03 5.92 -8.62
C ILE A 212 0.71 5.23 -8.30
N GLU A 213 -0.40 5.83 -8.69
CA GLU A 213 -1.73 5.26 -8.55
C GLU A 213 -1.98 4.27 -9.69
N LEU A 214 -2.26 3.01 -9.36
CA LEU A 214 -2.45 1.90 -10.29
C LEU A 214 -3.82 1.28 -10.11
N ASP A 215 -4.43 0.84 -11.20
CA ASP A 215 -5.58 -0.05 -11.15
C ASP A 215 -5.14 -1.44 -11.61
N VAL A 216 -4.95 -2.36 -10.66
CA VAL A 216 -4.52 -3.72 -10.92
C VAL A 216 -5.66 -4.48 -11.63
N PRO A 217 -5.43 -5.10 -12.80
CA PRO A 217 -6.50 -5.77 -13.56
C PRO A 217 -7.15 -6.91 -12.78
N GLY A 218 -8.44 -7.15 -13.03
CA GLY A 218 -9.23 -8.18 -12.35
C GLY A 218 -8.62 -9.58 -12.39
N SER A 219 -8.06 -9.98 -13.54
CA SER A 219 -7.36 -11.27 -13.68
C SER A 219 -6.18 -11.42 -12.70
N MET A 220 -5.40 -10.35 -12.50
CA MET A 220 -4.28 -10.33 -11.57
C MET A 220 -4.77 -10.30 -10.11
N VAL A 221 -5.90 -9.63 -9.84
CA VAL A 221 -6.54 -9.65 -8.52
C VAL A 221 -7.06 -11.04 -8.18
N ASP A 222 -7.65 -11.75 -9.14
CA ASP A 222 -8.19 -13.09 -8.91
C ASP A 222 -7.07 -14.11 -8.67
N GLU A 223 -5.92 -13.95 -9.34
CA GLU A 223 -4.79 -14.85 -9.21
C GLU A 223 -3.91 -14.55 -7.97
N TYR A 224 -3.61 -13.27 -7.72
CA TYR A 224 -2.64 -12.84 -6.70
C TYR A 224 -3.24 -11.92 -5.63
N GLY A 225 -4.56 -11.76 -5.55
CA GLY A 225 -5.20 -10.82 -4.61
C GLY A 225 -4.80 -11.02 -3.16
N TYR A 226 -4.53 -12.27 -2.76
CA TYR A 226 -4.04 -12.61 -1.40
C TYR A 226 -2.63 -12.07 -1.08
N LEU A 227 -1.90 -11.56 -2.07
CA LEU A 227 -0.60 -10.89 -1.94
C LEU A 227 -0.73 -9.36 -2.07
N LEU A 228 -1.88 -8.85 -2.53
CA LEU A 228 -2.14 -7.42 -2.62
C LEU A 228 -2.60 -6.89 -1.25
N PRO A 229 -1.98 -5.82 -0.73
CA PRO A 229 -2.27 -5.35 0.62
C PRO A 229 -3.42 -4.34 0.68
N ASN A 230 -4.29 -4.35 -0.34
CA ASN A 230 -5.42 -3.44 -0.45
C ASN A 230 -6.73 -4.23 -0.53
N CYS A 231 -7.75 -3.76 0.20
CA CYS A 231 -9.10 -4.32 0.18
C CYS A 231 -10.14 -3.19 0.08
N CYS A 232 -11.30 -3.44 -0.51
CA CYS A 232 -12.34 -2.42 -0.66
C CYS A 232 -13.19 -2.29 0.60
N TYR A 233 -13.51 -1.08 1.03
CA TYR A 233 -14.43 -0.85 2.15
C TYR A 233 -15.84 -1.32 1.82
N GLY A 234 -16.38 -0.93 0.67
CA GLY A 234 -17.69 -1.38 0.17
C GLY A 234 -17.63 -2.72 -0.54
N PRO A 235 -18.79 -3.36 -0.79
CA PRO A 235 -18.85 -4.57 -1.61
C PRO A 235 -18.37 -4.28 -3.03
N ARG A 236 -17.75 -5.27 -3.68
CA ARG A 236 -17.34 -5.21 -5.09
C ARG A 236 -18.60 -5.33 -5.94
N LEU A 237 -19.09 -4.22 -6.48
CA LEU A 237 -20.41 -4.16 -7.12
C LEU A 237 -20.43 -4.78 -8.53
N ASP A 238 -19.30 -4.76 -9.26
CA ASP A 238 -19.24 -5.24 -10.64
C ASP A 238 -18.08 -6.22 -10.87
N ALA A 239 -18.39 -7.45 -11.27
CA ALA A 239 -17.42 -8.49 -11.61
C ALA A 239 -16.70 -8.23 -12.96
N LYS A 240 -17.24 -7.35 -13.81
CA LYS A 240 -16.70 -7.06 -15.15
C LYS A 240 -15.57 -6.01 -15.15
N ASP A 241 -15.57 -5.10 -14.18
CA ASP A 241 -14.52 -4.09 -13.95
C ASP A 241 -13.85 -4.32 -12.60
N ALA A 242 -13.40 -5.56 -12.40
CA ALA A 242 -12.85 -6.05 -11.14
C ALA A 242 -11.44 -5.48 -10.86
N SER A 243 -11.08 -4.29 -11.35
CA SER A 243 -9.79 -3.72 -11.01
C SER A 243 -9.69 -3.43 -9.50
N ARG A 244 -8.46 -3.35 -9.00
CA ARG A 244 -8.21 -2.94 -7.61
C ARG A 244 -7.21 -1.80 -7.59
N ARG A 245 -7.61 -0.68 -6.98
CA ARG A 245 -6.70 0.44 -6.72
C ARG A 245 -5.58 -0.01 -5.80
N VAL A 246 -4.35 0.20 -6.26
CA VAL A 246 -3.11 0.05 -5.51
C VAL A 246 -2.30 1.32 -5.70
N VAL A 247 -1.53 1.73 -4.69
CA VAL A 247 -0.56 2.81 -4.84
C VAL A 247 0.83 2.23 -4.67
N ALA A 248 1.62 2.30 -5.73
CA ALA A 248 3.01 1.88 -5.76
C ALA A 248 3.93 3.05 -5.40
N LEU A 249 5.09 2.74 -4.84
CA LEU A 249 6.18 3.69 -4.64
C LEU A 249 7.28 3.34 -5.63
N MET A 250 7.59 4.25 -6.55
CA MET A 250 8.62 4.08 -7.57
C MET A 250 9.80 4.99 -7.26
N ALA A 251 11.02 4.48 -7.44
CA ALA A 251 12.24 5.26 -7.24
C ALA A 251 12.37 6.37 -8.29
N THR A 252 12.67 7.59 -7.85
CA THR A 252 12.89 8.75 -8.74
C THR A 252 14.36 8.98 -9.07
N ARG A 253 15.23 8.16 -8.47
CA ARG A 253 16.67 8.08 -8.69
C ARG A 253 17.17 6.75 -8.16
N ASP A 254 18.42 6.41 -8.44
CA ASP A 254 19.06 5.29 -7.76
C ASP A 254 19.15 5.54 -6.24
N ILE A 255 18.87 4.50 -5.43
CA ILE A 255 18.94 4.50 -3.96
C ILE A 255 19.88 3.40 -3.50
N THR A 256 20.90 3.76 -2.72
CA THR A 256 21.96 2.86 -2.27
C THR A 256 21.63 2.22 -0.93
N GLN A 257 22.34 1.13 -0.62
CA GLN A 257 22.23 0.43 0.66
C GLN A 257 22.45 1.38 1.84
N GLY A 258 21.58 1.30 2.84
CA GLY A 258 21.61 2.13 4.05
C GLY A 258 20.85 3.45 3.93
N GLU A 259 20.47 3.88 2.72
CA GLU A 259 19.63 5.07 2.55
C GLU A 259 18.19 4.83 3.02
N GLU A 260 17.63 5.81 3.71
CA GLU A 260 16.21 5.88 4.04
C GLU A 260 15.41 6.36 2.82
N ILE A 261 14.21 5.80 2.66
CA ILE A 261 13.29 6.12 1.58
C ILE A 261 12.35 7.23 2.04
N TYR A 262 12.22 8.25 1.20
CA TYR A 262 11.38 9.42 1.43
C TYR A 262 10.51 9.71 0.22
N SER A 263 9.21 9.95 0.47
CA SER A 263 8.25 10.24 -0.58
C SER A 263 7.98 11.75 -0.73
N SER A 264 7.64 12.16 -1.95
CA SER A 264 7.12 13.50 -2.21
C SER A 264 5.59 13.52 -1.97
N TYR A 265 5.15 13.56 -0.72
CA TYR A 265 3.72 13.64 -0.43
C TYR A 265 3.19 15.05 -0.71
N PHE A 266 2.56 15.23 -1.89
CA PHE A 266 1.79 16.44 -2.18
C PHE A 266 0.43 16.37 -1.49
N THR A 267 0.38 16.63 -0.18
CA THR A 267 -0.89 17.04 0.41
C THR A 267 -1.22 18.39 -0.21
N ILE A 268 -2.29 18.48 -1.00
CA ILE A 268 -2.81 19.76 -1.46
C ILE A 268 -3.23 20.55 -0.20
N ALA A 269 -2.31 21.34 0.33
CA ALA A 269 -2.65 22.44 1.22
C ALA A 269 -3.27 23.51 0.33
N THR A 270 -4.60 23.51 0.22
CA THR A 270 -5.33 24.66 -0.30
C THR A 270 -4.90 25.88 0.51
N LYS A 271 -4.27 26.87 -0.13
CA LYS A 271 -4.19 28.24 0.41
C LYS A 271 -5.61 28.74 0.67
#